data_AF-A0A367IVF7-F1
#
_entry.id   AF-A0A367IVF7-F1
#
_cell.length_a   1.000
_cell.length_b   1.000
_cell.length_c   1.000
_cell.angle_alpha   90.00
_cell.angle_beta   90.00
_cell.angle_gamma   90.00
#
_symmetry.space_group_name_H-M   'P 1'
#
loop_
_entity.id
_entity.type
_entity.pdbx_description
1 polymer ?
#
loop_
_entity_poly.entity_id
_entity_poly.type
_entity_poly.pdbx_seq_one_letter_code
_entity_poly.pdbx_strand_id
1 'polypeptide(L)'
;MYQISTHDTRILVDIPGKLPSASNGDLKKYMEQVVALELPDSIRPKFLEALETERLRSMPNGFLPPTMNQTEGMIVLGDAMNIRHPLTGGGMTVAFNDVAILKKMLSPENVPHLTDSELVVKQLKKFHWKRKRYCTSINVLAMALYRLFAANDDYNLAVLQRGCFSYFQLGGICIEEPVGLLSGLIQRPLVLVYHFFAVAFHAIYIEAKRNGWSRAHHSFIMIFTVLYAACVTILPYLWSETKR
;
A
#
# COMPACT_ATOMS: atom_id res chain seq x y z
N MET A 1 -11.79 -7.75 -0.09
CA MET A 1 -13.02 -8.17 0.61
C MET A 1 -12.64 -8.74 1.97
N TYR A 2 -13.39 -8.44 3.03
CA TYR A 2 -13.16 -8.99 4.36
C TYR A 2 -14.46 -8.95 5.19
N GLN A 3 -14.64 -9.93 6.07
CA GLN A 3 -15.80 -10.00 6.95
C GLN A 3 -15.66 -9.01 8.12
N ILE A 4 -16.71 -8.25 8.43
CA ILE A 4 -16.73 -7.24 9.50
C ILE A 4 -17.68 -7.58 10.64
N SER A 5 -18.64 -8.48 10.42
CA SER A 5 -19.55 -9.02 11.43
C SER A 5 -19.94 -10.46 11.07
N THR A 6 -20.67 -11.14 11.95
CA THR A 6 -21.18 -12.51 11.71
C THR A 6 -21.93 -12.64 10.37
N HIS A 7 -22.61 -11.58 9.92
CA HIS A 7 -23.45 -11.60 8.71
C HIS A 7 -23.05 -10.56 7.66
N ASP A 8 -22.07 -9.70 7.94
CA ASP A 8 -21.67 -8.61 7.05
C ASP A 8 -20.26 -8.80 6.50
N THR A 9 -20.15 -8.74 5.18
CA THR A 9 -18.88 -8.75 4.47
C THR A 9 -18.66 -7.44 3.74
N ARG A 10 -17.54 -6.77 4.03
CA ARG A 10 -17.13 -5.55 3.34
C ARG A 10 -16.45 -5.90 2.02
N ILE A 11 -16.95 -5.32 0.94
CA ILE A 11 -16.31 -5.30 -0.37
C ILE A 11 -15.84 -3.86 -0.62
N LEU A 12 -14.57 -3.73 -1.02
CA LEU A 12 -13.97 -2.47 -1.46
C LEU A 12 -13.51 -2.70 -2.89
N VAL A 13 -14.01 -1.86 -3.80
CA VAL A 13 -13.67 -1.89 -5.22
C VAL A 13 -12.87 -0.64 -5.50
N ASP A 14 -11.65 -0.81 -6.00
CA ASP A 14 -10.84 0.30 -6.46
C ASP A 14 -11.26 0.68 -7.88
N ILE A 15 -11.41 1.99 -8.14
CA ILE A 15 -11.76 2.52 -9.45
C ILE A 15 -10.73 3.59 -9.82
N PRO A 16 -9.76 3.27 -10.70
CA PRO A 16 -8.75 4.23 -11.10
C PRO A 16 -9.36 5.34 -11.96
N GLY A 17 -8.88 6.58 -11.76
CA GLY A 17 -9.28 7.73 -12.57
C GLY A 17 -10.63 8.34 -12.15
N LYS A 18 -11.47 8.68 -13.12
CA LYS A 18 -12.74 9.39 -12.87
C LYS A 18 -13.80 8.39 -12.39
N LEU A 19 -14.30 8.61 -11.17
CA LEU A 19 -15.40 7.83 -10.61
C LEU A 19 -16.66 7.96 -11.50
N PRO A 20 -17.27 6.85 -11.94
CA PRO A 20 -18.58 6.87 -12.58
C PRO A 20 -19.63 7.52 -11.66
N SER A 21 -20.58 8.23 -12.24
CA SER A 21 -21.56 8.96 -11.42
C SER A 21 -22.47 7.98 -10.68
N ALA A 22 -22.65 8.22 -9.39
CA ALA A 22 -23.60 7.49 -8.56
C ALA A 22 -25.05 7.99 -8.79
N SER A 23 -25.24 9.25 -9.19
CA SER A 23 -26.58 9.86 -9.31
C SER A 23 -27.34 9.43 -10.56
N ASN A 24 -26.65 9.02 -11.62
CA ASN A 24 -27.25 8.54 -12.87
C ASN A 24 -27.22 7.01 -13.02
N GLY A 25 -26.74 6.29 -11.99
CA GLY A 25 -26.65 4.83 -11.98
C GLY A 25 -25.44 4.22 -12.72
N ASP A 26 -24.54 5.04 -13.29
CA ASP A 26 -23.37 4.52 -14.02
C ASP A 26 -22.43 3.73 -13.12
N LEU A 27 -22.27 4.15 -11.86
CA LEU A 27 -21.47 3.41 -10.88
C LEU A 27 -22.03 2.00 -10.65
N LYS A 28 -23.35 1.87 -10.54
CA LYS A 28 -23.99 0.57 -10.35
C LYS A 28 -23.81 -0.32 -11.58
N LYS A 29 -24.02 0.23 -12.78
CA LYS A 29 -23.78 -0.49 -14.05
C LYS A 29 -22.33 -0.96 -14.17
N TYR A 30 -21.36 -0.14 -13.78
CA TYR A 30 -19.96 -0.52 -13.76
C TYR A 30 -19.71 -1.73 -12.82
N MET A 31 -20.30 -1.71 -11.63
CA MET A 31 -20.20 -2.84 -10.69
C MET A 31 -20.81 -4.13 -11.28
N GLU A 32 -21.95 -4.04 -11.96
CA GLU A 32 -22.63 -5.19 -12.56
C GLU A 32 -21.90 -5.75 -13.79
N GLN A 33 -21.45 -4.88 -14.69
CA GLN A 33 -20.95 -5.27 -16.00
C GLN A 33 -19.46 -5.54 -16.04
N VAL A 34 -18.69 -4.95 -15.12
CA VAL A 34 -17.23 -5.10 -15.07
C VAL A 34 -16.85 -5.90 -13.83
N VAL A 35 -17.17 -5.39 -12.65
CA VAL A 35 -16.67 -5.95 -11.38
C VAL A 35 -17.27 -7.32 -11.09
N ALA A 36 -18.58 -7.49 -11.27
CA ALA A 36 -19.24 -8.76 -10.96
C ALA A 36 -18.70 -9.94 -11.79
N LEU A 37 -18.26 -9.69 -13.03
CA LEU A 37 -17.69 -10.72 -13.91
C LEU A 37 -16.32 -11.22 -13.43
N GLU A 38 -15.55 -10.38 -12.73
CA GLU A 38 -14.25 -10.74 -12.18
C GLU A 38 -14.36 -11.42 -10.80
N LEU A 39 -15.53 -11.36 -10.16
CA LEU A 39 -15.74 -12.00 -8.86
C LEU A 39 -15.93 -13.51 -9.00
N PRO A 40 -15.46 -14.31 -8.00
CA PRO A 40 -15.76 -15.74 -7.94
C PRO A 40 -17.27 -16.02 -7.92
N ASP A 41 -17.68 -17.12 -8.57
CA ASP A 41 -19.09 -17.50 -8.73
C ASP A 41 -19.83 -17.68 -7.39
N SER A 42 -19.11 -18.07 -6.33
CA SER A 42 -19.67 -18.23 -4.98
C SER A 42 -20.10 -16.91 -4.33
N ILE A 43 -19.51 -15.79 -4.71
CA ILE A 43 -19.76 -14.46 -4.11
C ILE A 43 -20.65 -13.60 -5.02
N ARG A 44 -20.57 -13.81 -6.33
CA ARG A 44 -21.27 -13.00 -7.34
C ARG A 44 -22.77 -12.82 -7.07
N PRO A 45 -23.56 -13.86 -6.72
CA PRO A 45 -24.99 -13.68 -6.44
C PRO A 45 -25.26 -12.72 -5.28
N LYS A 46 -24.49 -12.84 -4.19
CA LYS A 46 -24.62 -11.97 -3.01
C LYS A 46 -24.13 -10.55 -3.27
N PHE A 47 -23.12 -10.40 -4.12
CA PHE A 47 -22.67 -9.09 -4.58
C PHE A 47 -23.76 -8.37 -5.37
N LEU A 48 -24.39 -9.04 -6.35
CA LEU A 48 -25.48 -8.48 -7.15
C LEU A 48 -26.70 -8.13 -6.29
N GLU A 49 -27.07 -8.98 -5.33
CA GLU A 49 -28.12 -8.68 -4.35
C GLU A 49 -27.79 -7.40 -3.55
N ALA A 50 -26.54 -7.27 -3.08
CA ALA A 50 -26.10 -6.09 -2.34
C ALA A 50 -26.11 -4.81 -3.19
N LEU A 51 -25.94 -4.87 -4.51
CA LEU A 51 -26.05 -3.70 -5.39
C LEU A 51 -27.49 -3.15 -5.49
N GLU A 52 -28.49 -3.98 -5.17
CA GLU A 52 -29.89 -3.57 -5.12
C GLU A 52 -30.29 -3.05 -3.73
N THR A 53 -29.79 -3.68 -2.66
CA THR A 53 -30.23 -3.40 -1.29
C THR A 53 -29.39 -2.35 -0.57
N GLU A 54 -28.09 -2.25 -0.89
CA GLU A 54 -27.14 -1.42 -0.16
C GLU A 54 -26.75 -0.14 -0.89
N ARG A 55 -26.46 0.90 -0.10
CA ARG A 55 -25.94 2.16 -0.65
C ARG A 55 -24.45 2.05 -0.99
N LEU A 56 -24.12 2.32 -2.25
CA LEU A 56 -22.73 2.50 -2.68
C LEU A 56 -22.13 3.77 -2.07
N ARG A 57 -20.97 3.62 -1.42
CA ARG A 57 -20.19 4.71 -0.82
C ARG A 57 -18.83 4.79 -1.49
N SER A 58 -18.42 6.00 -1.84
CA SER A 58 -17.11 6.28 -2.41
C SER A 58 -16.25 7.07 -1.43
N MET A 59 -14.98 6.71 -1.32
CA MET A 59 -13.96 7.48 -0.61
C MET A 59 -12.75 7.64 -1.52
N PRO A 60 -12.09 8.81 -1.54
CA PRO A 60 -10.87 8.99 -2.31
C PRO A 60 -9.69 8.26 -1.68
N ASN A 61 -8.85 7.64 -2.52
CA ASN A 61 -7.57 7.07 -2.08
C ASN A 61 -6.51 8.17 -2.10
N GLY A 62 -6.24 8.74 -0.93
CA GLY A 62 -5.27 9.82 -0.77
C GLY A 62 -3.82 9.33 -0.65
N PHE A 63 -2.89 10.23 -0.95
CA PHE A 63 -1.48 10.09 -0.60
C PHE A 63 -0.98 11.43 -0.04
N LEU A 64 -0.49 11.41 1.19
CA LEU A 64 0.05 12.58 1.88
C LEU A 64 1.36 12.16 2.55
N PRO A 65 2.53 12.58 2.01
CA PRO A 65 3.81 12.27 2.64
C PRO A 65 3.93 12.97 4.00
N PRO A 66 4.63 12.37 4.97
CA PRO A 66 4.74 12.92 6.32
C PRO A 66 5.59 14.19 6.34
N THR A 67 5.18 15.19 7.11
CA THR A 67 5.96 16.41 7.39
C THR A 67 6.34 16.49 8.88
N MET A 68 7.34 17.30 9.22
CA MET A 68 7.68 17.57 10.62
C MET A 68 6.66 18.51 11.27
N ASN A 69 6.24 18.18 12.49
CA ASN A 69 5.54 19.13 13.35
C ASN A 69 6.53 20.21 13.83
N GLN A 70 6.25 21.48 13.49
CA GLN A 70 7.12 22.63 13.82
C GLN A 70 6.38 23.73 14.61
N THR A 71 5.05 23.71 14.59
CA THR A 71 4.22 24.71 15.25
C THR A 71 4.15 24.44 16.75
N GLU A 72 4.43 25.47 17.55
CA GLU A 72 4.32 25.40 19.01
C GLU A 72 2.87 25.23 19.45
N GLY A 73 2.66 24.44 20.51
CA GLY A 73 1.32 24.16 21.05
C GLY A 73 0.43 23.28 20.17
N MET A 74 0.91 22.81 19.01
CA MET A 74 0.12 21.98 18.08
C MET A 74 0.85 20.68 17.75
N ILE A 75 0.10 19.57 17.76
CA ILE A 75 0.57 18.27 17.29
C ILE A 75 -0.44 17.72 16.28
N VAL A 76 0.02 17.47 15.06
CA VAL A 76 -0.76 16.80 14.01
C VAL A 76 -0.33 15.34 13.93
N LEU A 77 -1.31 14.42 13.94
CA LEU A 77 -1.13 12.96 13.88
C LEU A 77 -2.17 12.29 12.98
N GLY A 78 -1.98 10.99 12.72
CA GLY A 78 -2.90 10.17 11.94
C GLY A 78 -2.95 10.59 10.47
N ASP A 79 -4.09 10.37 9.83
CA ASP A 79 -4.29 10.69 8.41
C ASP A 79 -4.20 12.21 8.14
N ALA A 80 -4.39 13.07 9.15
CA ALA A 80 -4.13 14.50 9.00
C ALA A 80 -2.63 14.83 8.78
N MET A 81 -1.73 13.94 9.22
CA MET A 81 -0.28 14.10 9.09
C MET A 81 0.31 13.25 7.96
N ASN A 82 -0.22 12.04 7.73
CA ASN A 82 0.36 11.10 6.78
C ASN A 82 -0.66 10.07 6.29
N ILE A 83 -1.03 10.17 5.01
CA ILE A 83 -1.98 9.27 4.32
C ILE A 83 -1.19 8.39 3.35
N ARG A 84 -1.57 7.12 3.28
CA ARG A 84 -1.10 6.14 2.29
C ARG A 84 -2.29 5.47 1.63
N HIS A 85 -2.06 4.80 0.51
CA HIS A 85 -3.10 4.01 -0.16
C HIS A 85 -3.71 2.97 0.81
N PRO A 86 -5.05 2.85 0.92
CA PRO A 86 -5.69 1.98 1.91
C PRO A 86 -5.62 0.49 1.59
N LEU A 87 -5.04 0.11 0.43
CA LEU A 87 -4.92 -1.27 -0.04
C LEU A 87 -4.34 -2.24 1.01
N THR A 88 -3.37 -1.78 1.81
CA THR A 88 -2.72 -2.61 2.83
C THR A 88 -3.36 -2.49 4.22
N GLY A 89 -4.35 -1.63 4.41
CA GLY A 89 -5.00 -1.42 5.71
C GLY A 89 -4.09 -0.85 6.82
N GLY A 90 -2.91 -0.30 6.48
CA GLY A 90 -1.88 0.08 7.46
C GLY A 90 -2.10 1.39 8.22
N GLY A 91 -3.12 2.19 7.89
CA GLY A 91 -3.34 3.53 8.46
C GLY A 91 -3.50 3.52 9.99
N MET A 92 -4.38 2.66 10.50
CA MET A 92 -4.60 2.53 11.95
C MET A 92 -3.36 2.00 12.67
N THR A 93 -2.64 1.03 12.08
CA THR A 93 -1.38 0.50 12.62
C THR A 93 -0.36 1.61 12.81
N VAL A 94 -0.23 2.51 11.83
CA VAL A 94 0.68 3.66 11.94
C VAL A 94 0.19 4.65 13.00
N ALA A 95 -1.11 4.97 13.03
CA ALA A 95 -1.67 5.87 14.02
C ALA A 95 -1.45 5.38 15.47
N PHE A 96 -1.68 4.09 15.75
CA PHE A 96 -1.45 3.54 17.09
C PHE A 96 0.03 3.48 17.47
N ASN A 97 0.92 3.15 16.51
CA ASN A 97 2.37 3.20 16.76
C ASN A 97 2.84 4.64 17.01
N ASP A 98 2.32 5.61 16.25
CA ASP A 98 2.61 7.03 16.44
C ASP A 98 2.23 7.46 17.88
N VAL A 99 1.02 7.11 18.33
CA VAL A 99 0.54 7.40 19.70
C VAL A 99 1.41 6.71 20.76
N ALA A 100 1.75 5.44 20.58
CA ALA A 100 2.55 4.69 21.55
C ALA A 100 3.97 5.27 21.72
N ILE A 101 4.57 5.76 20.65
CA ILE A 101 5.87 6.41 20.68
C ILE A 101 5.76 7.80 21.30
N LEU A 102 4.77 8.58 20.86
CA LEU A 102 4.58 9.93 21.35
C LEU A 102 4.31 9.95 22.86
N LYS A 103 3.49 9.03 23.37
CA LYS A 103 3.26 8.83 24.81
C LYS A 103 4.57 8.68 25.59
N LYS A 104 5.51 7.89 25.07
CA LYS A 104 6.82 7.69 25.72
C LYS A 104 7.66 8.96 25.64
N MET A 105 7.67 9.65 24.50
CA MET A 105 8.50 10.82 24.26
C MET A 105 8.03 12.09 24.98
N LEU A 106 6.72 12.24 25.20
CA LEU A 106 6.10 13.34 25.93
C LEU A 106 5.70 12.95 27.36
N SER A 107 6.24 11.85 27.88
CA SER A 107 6.05 11.47 29.28
C SER A 107 6.64 12.53 30.23
N PRO A 108 6.10 12.69 31.45
CA PRO A 108 6.63 13.64 32.44
C PRO A 108 8.13 13.45 32.75
N GLU A 109 8.65 12.23 32.58
CA GLU A 109 10.08 11.93 32.72
C GLU A 109 10.95 12.61 31.66
N ASN A 110 10.42 12.77 30.44
CA ASN A 110 11.13 13.37 29.30
C ASN A 110 10.75 14.83 29.06
N VAL A 111 9.51 15.20 29.40
CA VAL A 111 8.93 16.54 29.26
C VAL A 111 8.10 16.83 30.53
N PRO A 112 8.71 17.40 31.59
CA PRO A 112 8.03 17.62 32.86
C PRO A 112 6.79 18.50 32.75
N HIS A 113 6.84 19.51 31.86
CA HIS A 113 5.74 20.43 31.60
C HIS A 113 5.55 20.61 30.09
N LEU A 114 4.33 20.37 29.60
CA LEU A 114 3.98 20.55 28.18
C LEU A 114 3.94 22.02 27.74
N THR A 115 4.02 22.95 28.69
CA THR A 115 4.16 24.39 28.43
C THR A 115 5.56 24.75 27.92
N ASP A 116 6.55 23.87 28.07
CA ASP A 116 7.87 24.01 27.43
C ASP A 116 7.76 23.65 25.94
N SER A 117 7.25 24.61 25.16
CA SER A 117 7.04 24.47 23.72
C SER A 117 8.31 24.11 22.96
N GLU A 118 9.47 24.66 23.35
CA GLU A 118 10.74 24.37 22.70
C GLU A 118 11.15 22.90 22.90
N LEU A 119 11.02 22.38 24.13
CA LEU A 119 11.29 20.98 24.43
C LEU A 119 10.31 20.06 23.71
N VAL A 120 9.02 20.40 23.68
CA VAL A 120 7.99 19.64 22.94
C VAL A 120 8.34 19.58 21.45
N VAL A 121 8.61 20.72 20.81
CA VAL A 121 9.00 20.76 19.39
C VAL A 121 10.28 19.97 19.13
N LYS A 122 11.26 20.02 20.05
CA LYS A 122 12.48 19.20 19.96
C LYS A 122 12.18 17.70 20.02
N GLN A 123 11.24 17.27 20.88
CA GLN A 123 10.80 15.87 20.90
C GLN A 123 10.02 15.50 19.63
N LEU A 124 9.18 16.38 19.09
CA LEU A 124 8.45 16.14 17.85
C LEU A 124 9.37 16.00 16.63
N LYS A 125 10.47 16.75 16.58
CA LYS A 125 11.53 16.56 15.56
C LYS A 125 12.18 15.18 15.66
N LYS A 126 12.46 14.69 16.88
CA LYS A 126 12.96 13.32 17.09
C LYS A 126 11.92 12.27 16.74
N PHE A 127 10.65 12.53 17.05
CA PHE A 127 9.52 11.65 16.73
C PHE A 127 9.41 11.41 15.22
N HIS A 128 9.55 12.47 14.41
CA HIS A 128 9.55 12.36 12.94
C HIS A 128 10.60 11.38 12.43
N TRP A 129 11.80 11.34 13.00
CA TRP A 129 12.82 10.36 12.60
C TRP A 129 12.55 8.96 13.14
N LYS A 130 12.06 8.86 14.38
CA LYS A 130 11.77 7.58 15.03
C LYS A 130 10.64 6.82 14.30
N ARG A 131 9.62 7.53 13.81
CA ARG A 131 8.50 6.92 13.10
C ARG A 131 8.87 6.31 11.75
N LYS A 132 9.87 6.87 11.05
CA LYS A 132 10.33 6.35 9.74
C LYS A 132 10.71 4.87 9.81
N ARG A 133 11.23 4.40 10.95
CA ARG A 133 11.65 3.01 11.12
C ARG A 133 10.56 1.98 10.80
N TYR A 134 9.31 2.21 11.23
CA TYR A 134 8.18 1.32 10.91
C TYR A 134 7.31 1.85 9.76
N CYS A 135 7.13 3.17 9.71
CA CYS A 135 6.22 3.82 8.78
C CYS A 135 6.66 3.65 7.32
N THR A 136 7.98 3.71 7.06
CA THR A 136 8.54 3.65 5.69
C THR A 136 8.23 2.34 4.99
N SER A 137 8.22 1.21 5.71
CA SER A 137 7.88 -0.08 5.08
C SER A 137 6.40 -0.13 4.70
N ILE A 138 5.51 0.35 5.57
CA ILE A 138 4.05 0.37 5.36
C ILE A 138 3.67 1.36 4.23
N ASN A 139 4.08 2.62 4.38
CA ASN A 139 4.76 3.42 3.35
C ASN A 139 4.76 2.91 1.94
N VAL A 140 5.97 2.53 1.60
CA VAL A 140 6.42 2.20 0.28
C VAL A 140 5.70 0.94 -0.19
N LEU A 141 5.44 -0.02 0.69
CA LEU A 141 4.70 -1.23 0.33
C LEU A 141 3.30 -0.92 -0.19
N ALA A 142 2.54 -0.05 0.49
CA ALA A 142 1.17 0.29 0.08
C ALA A 142 1.13 0.91 -1.33
N MET A 143 2.04 1.85 -1.60
CA MET A 143 2.11 2.52 -2.88
C MET A 143 2.67 1.63 -3.99
N ALA A 144 3.73 0.87 -3.69
CA ALA A 144 4.36 -0.03 -4.65
C ALA A 144 3.41 -1.18 -5.04
N LEU A 145 2.72 -1.79 -4.07
CA LEU A 145 1.72 -2.83 -4.35
C LEU A 145 0.52 -2.27 -5.11
N TYR A 146 0.05 -1.07 -4.76
CA TYR A 146 -1.05 -0.45 -5.52
C TYR A 146 -0.65 -0.25 -6.98
N ARG A 147 0.51 0.36 -7.24
CA ARG A 147 1.00 0.57 -8.61
C ARG A 147 1.24 -0.76 -9.35
N LEU A 148 1.71 -1.78 -8.65
CA LEU A 148 1.92 -3.11 -9.20
C LEU A 148 0.60 -3.81 -9.57
N PHE A 149 -0.43 -3.69 -8.73
CA PHE A 149 -1.70 -4.37 -8.94
C PHE A 149 -2.66 -3.59 -9.86
N ALA A 150 -2.56 -2.26 -9.89
CA ALA A 150 -3.22 -1.40 -10.87
C ALA A 150 -2.35 -1.26 -12.14
N ALA A 151 -1.85 -2.40 -12.66
CA ALA A 151 -0.93 -2.45 -13.79
C ALA A 151 -1.50 -1.86 -15.10
N ASN A 152 -2.83 -1.70 -15.20
CA ASN A 152 -3.55 -1.22 -16.40
C ASN A 152 -2.98 -1.89 -17.68
N ASP A 153 -2.77 -1.10 -18.74
CA ASP A 153 -2.20 -1.55 -20.01
C ASP A 153 -0.65 -1.57 -20.03
N ASP A 154 0.02 -1.40 -18.89
CA ASP A 154 1.50 -1.46 -18.84
C ASP A 154 1.99 -2.91 -18.80
N TYR A 155 2.57 -3.34 -19.91
CA TYR A 155 3.14 -4.68 -20.06
C TYR A 155 4.17 -5.03 -18.96
N ASN A 156 5.05 -4.10 -18.59
CA ASN A 156 6.11 -4.37 -17.61
C ASN A 156 5.52 -4.53 -16.21
N LEU A 157 4.54 -3.71 -15.85
CA LEU A 157 3.82 -3.85 -14.57
C LEU A 157 3.01 -5.15 -14.54
N ALA A 158 2.40 -5.56 -15.65
CA ALA A 158 1.70 -6.84 -15.75
C ALA A 158 2.65 -8.05 -15.59
N VAL A 159 3.88 -7.96 -16.12
CA VAL A 159 4.93 -8.98 -15.87
C VAL A 159 5.28 -9.05 -14.39
N LEU A 160 5.53 -7.91 -13.74
CA LEU A 160 5.83 -7.84 -12.31
C LEU A 160 4.66 -8.37 -11.46
N GLN A 161 3.42 -8.04 -11.83
CA GLN A 161 2.21 -8.51 -11.14
C GLN A 161 2.12 -10.04 -11.16
N ARG A 162 2.26 -10.67 -12.35
CA ARG A 162 2.28 -12.14 -12.47
C ARG A 162 3.44 -12.76 -11.69
N GLY A 163 4.61 -12.14 -11.76
CA GLY A 163 5.78 -12.56 -11.00
C GLY A 163 5.55 -12.51 -9.49
N CYS A 164 4.84 -11.49 -8.99
CA CYS A 164 4.48 -11.35 -7.58
C CYS A 164 3.59 -12.50 -7.09
N PHE A 165 2.52 -12.81 -7.81
CA PHE A 165 1.66 -13.96 -7.46
C PHE A 165 2.41 -15.29 -7.52
N SER A 166 3.22 -15.50 -8.55
CA SER A 166 4.05 -16.72 -8.65
C SER A 166 5.12 -16.79 -7.56
N TYR A 167 5.68 -15.66 -7.14
CA TYR A 167 6.64 -15.59 -6.04
C TYR A 167 6.01 -16.05 -4.72
N PHE A 168 4.76 -15.63 -4.43
CA PHE A 168 4.05 -16.10 -3.24
C PHE A 168 3.77 -17.61 -3.25
N GLN A 169 3.59 -18.21 -4.44
CA GLN A 169 3.39 -19.65 -4.58
C GLN A 169 4.64 -20.48 -4.26
N LEU A 170 5.83 -19.87 -4.18
CA LEU A 170 7.05 -20.57 -3.75
C LEU A 170 7.03 -20.96 -2.25
N GLY A 171 6.19 -20.30 -1.44
CA GLY A 171 6.07 -20.59 -0.01
C GLY A 171 7.29 -20.17 0.82
N GLY A 172 7.29 -20.55 2.10
CA GLY A 172 8.35 -20.22 3.06
C GLY A 172 8.60 -18.71 3.17
N ILE A 173 9.88 -18.31 3.13
CA ILE A 173 10.30 -16.90 3.25
C ILE A 173 9.64 -16.01 2.18
N CYS A 174 9.33 -16.56 0.99
CA CYS A 174 8.69 -15.82 -0.11
C CYS A 174 7.25 -15.38 0.19
N ILE A 175 6.61 -15.92 1.24
CA ILE A 175 5.28 -15.48 1.70
C ILE A 175 5.33 -14.96 3.14
N GLU A 176 6.11 -15.58 4.03
CA GLU A 176 6.19 -15.22 5.45
C GLU A 176 6.68 -13.78 5.66
N GLU A 177 7.77 -13.39 5.00
CA GLU A 177 8.34 -12.06 5.16
C GLU A 177 7.49 -10.95 4.49
N PRO A 178 6.98 -11.12 3.25
CA PRO A 178 6.01 -10.18 2.68
C PRO A 178 4.74 -10.01 3.52
N VAL A 179 4.20 -11.09 4.10
CA VAL A 179 3.06 -11.01 5.04
C VAL A 179 3.47 -10.32 6.35
N GLY A 180 4.70 -10.53 6.82
CA GLY A 180 5.26 -9.82 7.97
C GLY A 180 5.39 -8.31 7.74
N LEU A 181 5.75 -7.90 6.51
CA LEU A 181 5.77 -6.49 6.11
C LEU A 181 4.33 -5.93 6.03
N LEU A 182 3.41 -6.66 5.41
CA LEU A 182 2.01 -6.27 5.24
C LEU A 182 1.28 -6.09 6.58
N SER A 183 1.54 -6.98 7.53
CA SER A 183 0.99 -6.92 8.89
C SER A 183 1.66 -5.86 9.78
N GLY A 184 2.75 -5.24 9.32
CA GLY A 184 3.50 -4.24 10.09
C GLY A 184 4.35 -4.83 11.22
N LEU A 185 4.51 -6.16 11.29
CA LEU A 185 5.36 -6.86 12.25
C LEU A 185 6.84 -6.74 11.89
N ILE A 186 7.17 -6.86 10.60
CA ILE A 186 8.52 -6.65 10.09
C ILE A 186 8.69 -5.17 9.74
N GLN A 187 9.49 -4.46 10.52
CA GLN A 187 9.73 -3.03 10.40
C GLN A 187 11.13 -2.75 9.84
N ARG A 188 11.46 -3.39 8.71
CA ARG A 188 12.79 -3.36 8.11
C ARG A 188 12.68 -2.99 6.61
N PRO A 189 12.97 -1.73 6.23
CA PRO A 189 12.91 -1.30 4.83
C PRO A 189 13.79 -2.11 3.88
N LEU A 190 14.90 -2.67 4.37
CA LEU A 190 15.77 -3.52 3.56
C LEU A 190 15.11 -4.84 3.16
N VAL A 191 14.27 -5.41 4.03
CA VAL A 191 13.50 -6.63 3.72
C VAL A 191 12.48 -6.35 2.61
N LEU A 192 11.84 -5.18 2.66
CA LEU A 192 10.95 -4.72 1.59
C LEU A 192 11.69 -4.60 0.25
N VAL A 193 12.85 -3.94 0.23
CA VAL A 193 13.66 -3.77 -0.99
C VAL A 193 14.11 -5.13 -1.53
N TYR A 194 14.58 -6.01 -0.65
CA TYR A 194 14.99 -7.37 -1.02
C TYR A 194 13.87 -8.14 -1.71
N HIS A 195 12.70 -8.25 -1.09
CA HIS A 195 11.58 -8.98 -1.67
C HIS A 195 11.05 -8.33 -2.94
N PHE A 196 11.02 -7.00 -3.01
CA PHE A 196 10.56 -6.30 -4.21
C PHE A 196 11.43 -6.62 -5.42
N PHE A 197 12.76 -6.59 -5.26
CA PHE A 197 13.68 -6.96 -6.35
C PHE A 197 13.73 -8.47 -6.59
N ALA A 198 13.57 -9.31 -5.56
CA ALA A 198 13.44 -10.76 -5.74
C ALA A 198 12.22 -11.10 -6.61
N VAL A 199 11.08 -10.43 -6.37
CA VAL A 199 9.89 -10.52 -7.23
C VAL A 199 10.20 -10.06 -8.65
N ALA A 200 10.93 -8.95 -8.84
CA ALA A 200 11.29 -8.46 -10.18
C ALA A 200 12.15 -9.46 -10.96
N PHE A 201 13.19 -10.03 -10.33
CA PHE A 201 14.02 -11.06 -10.97
C PHE A 201 13.25 -12.35 -11.24
N HIS A 202 12.37 -12.77 -10.32
CA HIS A 202 11.50 -13.92 -10.51
C HIS A 202 10.52 -13.73 -11.66
N ALA A 203 9.93 -12.53 -11.78
CA ALA A 203 9.04 -12.15 -12.87
C ALA A 203 9.76 -12.25 -14.23
N ILE A 204 10.97 -11.72 -14.31
CA ILE A 204 11.83 -11.79 -15.50
C ILE A 204 12.13 -13.25 -15.87
N TYR A 205 12.51 -14.07 -14.88
CA TYR A 205 12.80 -15.49 -15.10
C TYR A 205 11.60 -16.24 -15.69
N ILE A 206 10.42 -16.07 -15.10
CA ILE A 206 9.20 -16.77 -15.54
C ILE A 206 8.78 -16.31 -16.93
N GLU A 207 8.78 -15.00 -17.18
CA GLU A 207 8.35 -14.46 -18.48
C GLU A 207 9.36 -14.81 -19.59
N ALA A 208 10.67 -14.82 -19.29
CA ALA A 208 11.70 -15.30 -20.23
C ALA A 208 11.52 -16.79 -20.55
N LYS A 209 11.23 -17.62 -19.54
CA LYS A 209 10.91 -19.04 -19.74
C LYS A 209 9.65 -19.23 -20.59
N ARG A 210 8.63 -18.38 -20.41
CA ARG A 210 7.38 -18.41 -21.20
C ARG A 210 7.59 -18.01 -22.66
N ASN A 211 8.46 -17.04 -22.90
CA ASN A 211 8.79 -16.55 -24.24
C ASN A 211 9.61 -17.55 -25.07
N GLY A 212 10.38 -18.41 -24.39
CA GLY A 212 11.21 -19.43 -25.04
C GLY A 212 12.36 -18.86 -25.88
N TRP A 213 13.12 -19.75 -26.51
CA TRP A 213 14.34 -19.39 -27.25
C TRP A 213 14.08 -18.55 -28.51
N SER A 214 12.90 -18.70 -29.13
CA SER A 214 12.52 -17.95 -30.33
C SER A 214 12.41 -16.44 -30.10
N ARG A 215 12.17 -16.03 -28.84
CA ARG A 215 12.05 -14.63 -28.42
C ARG A 215 13.14 -14.21 -27.43
N ALA A 216 14.33 -14.81 -27.53
CA ALA A 216 15.44 -14.51 -26.64
C ALA A 216 15.86 -13.02 -26.67
N HIS A 217 15.89 -12.40 -27.85
CA HIS A 217 16.20 -10.97 -28.00
C HIS A 217 15.16 -10.08 -27.29
N HIS A 218 13.87 -10.43 -27.39
CA HIS A 218 12.81 -9.72 -26.68
C HIS A 218 12.94 -9.88 -25.16
N SER A 219 13.27 -11.09 -24.70
CA SER A 219 13.52 -11.36 -23.28
C SER A 219 14.74 -10.60 -22.76
N PHE A 220 15.78 -10.41 -23.58
CA PHE A 220 16.94 -9.60 -23.22
C PHE A 220 16.56 -8.13 -22.98
N ILE A 221 15.77 -7.54 -23.88
CA ILE A 221 15.26 -6.16 -23.72
C ILE A 221 14.35 -6.07 -22.48
N MET A 222 13.47 -7.07 -22.31
CA MET A 222 12.52 -7.14 -21.19
C MET A 222 13.22 -7.11 -19.82
N ILE A 223 14.41 -7.70 -19.68
CA ILE A 223 15.19 -7.62 -18.44
C ILE A 223 15.38 -6.16 -18.03
N PHE A 224 15.81 -5.30 -18.96
CA PHE A 224 16.06 -3.90 -18.67
C PHE A 224 14.76 -3.10 -18.46
N THR A 225 13.73 -3.34 -19.28
CA THR A 225 12.47 -2.59 -19.17
C THR A 225 11.71 -2.92 -17.89
N VAL A 226 11.69 -4.20 -17.49
CA VAL A 226 11.04 -4.65 -16.25
C VAL A 226 11.81 -4.18 -15.02
N LEU A 227 13.15 -4.23 -15.04
CA LEU A 227 13.96 -3.67 -13.95
C LEU A 227 13.79 -2.16 -13.83
N TYR A 228 13.75 -1.44 -14.95
CA TYR A 228 13.45 -0.01 -14.95
C TYR A 228 12.07 0.27 -14.35
N ALA A 229 11.03 -0.46 -14.77
CA ALA A 229 9.69 -0.32 -14.22
C ALA A 229 9.65 -0.60 -12.71
N ALA A 230 10.38 -1.63 -12.24
CA ALA A 230 10.53 -1.94 -10.83
C ALA A 230 11.18 -0.76 -10.07
N CYS A 231 12.29 -0.23 -10.56
CA CYS A 231 12.98 0.92 -9.98
C CYS A 231 12.07 2.15 -9.88
N VAL A 232 11.37 2.51 -10.97
CA VAL A 232 10.45 3.65 -11.00
C VAL A 232 9.24 3.42 -10.06
N THR A 233 8.88 2.16 -9.80
CA THR A 233 7.79 1.80 -8.89
C THR A 233 8.16 1.97 -7.42
N ILE A 234 9.39 1.68 -7.00
CA ILE A 234 9.76 1.70 -5.58
C ILE A 234 10.59 2.93 -5.15
N LEU A 235 11.55 3.37 -5.99
CA LEU A 235 12.54 4.37 -5.61
C LEU A 235 11.95 5.75 -5.29
N PRO A 236 10.96 6.29 -6.04
CA PRO A 236 10.38 7.59 -5.70
C PRO A 236 9.72 7.60 -4.31
N TYR A 237 9.08 6.50 -3.91
CA TYR A 237 8.44 6.38 -2.60
C TYR A 237 9.48 6.23 -1.48
N LEU A 238 10.53 5.43 -1.70
CA LEU A 238 11.66 5.37 -0.75
C LEU A 238 12.30 6.75 -0.54
N TRP A 239 12.48 7.51 -1.63
CA TRP A 239 13.00 8.86 -1.56
C TRP A 239 12.05 9.83 -0.83
N SER A 240 10.73 9.67 -1.02
CA SER A 240 9.76 10.49 -0.30
C SER A 240 9.85 10.32 1.21
N GLU A 241 10.21 9.13 1.68
CA GLU A 241 10.38 8.80 3.10
C GLU A 241 11.71 9.31 3.69
N THR A 242 12.71 9.65 2.87
CA THR A 242 13.97 10.25 3.36
C THR A 242 13.87 11.77 3.57
N LYS A 243 12.88 12.43 2.94
CA LYS A 243 12.65 13.87 3.07
C LYS A 243 12.27 14.28 4.50
N ARG A 244 12.65 15.51 4.87
CA ARG A 244 12.33 16.14 6.16
C ARG A 244 10.92 16.72 6.14
#